data_AF-A0A831YJ00-F1
#
_entry.id   AF-A0A831YJ00-F1
#
_cell.length_a   1.000
_cell.length_b   1.000
_cell.length_c   1.000
_cell.angle_alpha   90.00
_cell.angle_beta   90.00
_cell.angle_gamma   90.00
#
_symmetry.space_group_name_H-M   'P 1'
#
loop_
_entity.id
_entity.type
_entity.pdbx_description
1 polymer ?
#
loop_
_entity_poly.entity_id
_entity_poly.type
_entity_poly.pdbx_seq_one_letter_code
_entity_poly.pdbx_strand_id
1 'polypeptide(L)'
;MADGADIHLDPERAARLKGAADAAGVSLETYALQALDRALDDEWSEAIAALEDYDRTGVFYAAEDALAEFRANVESGLAKRK
;
A
#
# COMPACT_ATOMS: atom_id res chain seq x y z
N MET A 1 -15.36 21.81 10.34
CA MET A 1 -15.75 20.56 11.01
C MET A 1 -15.33 19.46 10.04
N ALA A 2 -14.45 18.55 10.44
CA ALA A 2 -14.14 17.41 9.60
C ALA A 2 -15.34 16.45 9.67
N ASP A 3 -15.88 16.03 8.52
CA ASP A 3 -16.88 14.96 8.48
C ASP A 3 -16.18 13.68 8.95
N GLY A 4 -16.43 13.29 10.20
CA GLY A 4 -15.95 12.02 10.74
C GLY A 4 -16.72 10.86 10.12
N ALA A 5 -16.03 9.75 9.84
CA ALA A 5 -16.64 8.51 9.37
C ALA A 5 -16.74 7.50 10.54
N ASP A 6 -17.92 6.94 10.75
CA ASP A 6 -18.15 5.87 11.72
C ASP A 6 -17.95 4.49 11.05
N ILE A 7 -17.04 3.68 11.59
CA ILE A 7 -16.73 2.34 11.07
C ILE A 7 -17.29 1.29 12.02
N HIS A 8 -18.23 0.48 11.52
CA HIS A 8 -18.75 -0.68 12.24
C HIS A 8 -17.97 -1.94 11.88
N LEU A 9 -17.38 -2.58 12.89
CA LEU A 9 -16.69 -3.86 12.75
C LEU A 9 -17.62 -5.01 13.13
N ASP A 10 -17.48 -6.14 12.43
CA ASP A 10 -18.09 -7.38 12.89
C ASP A 10 -17.45 -7.83 14.22
N PRO A 11 -18.13 -8.71 15.00
CA PRO A 11 -17.67 -9.11 16.32
C PRO A 11 -16.29 -9.78 16.33
N GLU A 12 -15.95 -10.50 15.27
CA GLU A 12 -14.68 -11.22 15.16
C GLU A 12 -13.53 -10.24 14.95
N ARG A 13 -13.70 -9.28 14.04
CA ARG A 13 -12.73 -8.20 13.81
C ARG A 13 -12.57 -7.31 15.03
N ALA A 14 -13.67 -6.96 15.72
CA ALA A 14 -13.61 -6.18 16.95
C ALA A 14 -12.82 -6.90 18.05
N ALA A 15 -13.00 -8.22 18.21
CA ALA A 15 -12.26 -9.02 19.17
C ALA A 15 -10.76 -9.09 18.84
N ARG A 16 -10.42 -9.27 17.56
CA ARG A 16 -9.01 -9.26 17.10
C ARG A 16 -8.34 -7.92 17.37
N LEU A 17 -9.00 -6.82 17.02
CA LEU A 17 -8.48 -5.47 17.24
C LEU A 17 -8.22 -5.21 18.72
N LYS A 18 -9.16 -5.62 19.58
CA LYS A 18 -9.01 -5.53 21.03
C LYS A 18 -7.83 -6.34 21.54
N GLY A 19 -7.69 -7.60 21.12
CA GLY A 19 -6.56 -8.42 21.52
C GLY A 19 -5.20 -7.82 21.12
N ALA A 20 -5.14 -7.19 19.95
CA ALA A 20 -3.93 -6.51 19.48
C ALA A 20 -3.62 -5.24 20.29
N ALA A 21 -4.64 -4.44 20.63
CA ALA A 21 -4.49 -3.27 21.49
C ALA A 21 -4.03 -3.65 22.90
N ASP A 22 -4.65 -4.69 23.49
CA ASP A 22 -4.29 -5.22 24.81
C ASP A 22 -2.84 -5.72 24.83
N ALA A 23 -2.41 -6.44 23.78
CA ALA A 23 -1.02 -6.92 23.65
C ALA A 23 -0.01 -5.77 23.48
N ALA A 24 -0.42 -4.68 22.84
CA ALA A 24 0.38 -3.47 22.67
C ALA A 24 0.35 -2.54 23.90
N GLY A 25 -0.50 -2.83 24.90
CA GLY A 25 -0.63 -2.02 26.12
C GLY A 25 -1.21 -0.62 25.88
N VAL A 26 -1.98 -0.45 24.81
CA VAL A 26 -2.62 0.83 24.44
C VAL A 26 -4.13 0.70 24.41
N SER A 27 -4.85 1.82 24.36
CA SER A 27 -6.30 1.80 24.17
C SER A 27 -6.66 1.28 22.78
N LEU A 28 -7.87 0.72 22.66
CA LEU A 28 -8.43 0.25 21.39
C LEU A 28 -8.42 1.35 20.32
N GLU A 29 -8.82 2.56 20.69
CA GLU A 29 -8.88 3.73 19.80
C GLU A 29 -7.49 4.11 19.30
N THR A 30 -6.50 4.23 20.20
CA THR A 30 -5.12 4.56 19.83
C THR A 30 -4.55 3.52 18.88
N TYR A 31 -4.77 2.23 19.15
CA TYR A 31 -4.31 1.18 18.27
C TYR A 31 -4.97 1.24 16.89
N ALA A 32 -6.29 1.47 16.85
CA ALA A 32 -7.05 1.59 15.60
C ALA A 32 -6.54 2.75 14.74
N LEU A 33 -6.32 3.92 15.34
CA LEU A 33 -5.80 5.09 14.63
C LEU A 33 -4.38 4.84 14.10
N GLN A 34 -3.49 4.25 14.88
CA GLN A 34 -2.13 3.91 14.42
C GLN A 34 -2.11 2.90 13.27
N ALA A 35 -3.05 1.94 13.28
CA ALA A 35 -3.20 0.99 12.19
C ALA A 35 -3.72 1.66 10.91
N LEU A 36 -4.68 2.59 11.05
CA LEU A 36 -5.20 3.40 9.95
C LEU A 36 -4.11 4.32 9.38
N ASP A 37 -3.41 5.05 10.24
CA ASP A 37 -2.32 5.93 9.82
C ASP A 37 -1.25 5.14 9.06
N ARG A 38 -0.86 3.96 9.56
CA ARG A 38 0.09 3.08 8.83
C ARG A 38 -0.44 2.63 7.48
N ALA A 39 -1.72 2.29 7.37
CA ALA A 39 -2.32 1.87 6.11
C ALA A 39 -2.47 3.03 5.11
N LEU A 40 -2.65 4.26 5.61
CA LEU A 40 -2.81 5.47 4.81
C LEU A 40 -1.47 6.10 4.41
N ASP A 41 -0.46 6.01 5.28
CA ASP A 41 0.90 6.51 5.05
C ASP A 41 1.79 5.50 4.32
N ASP A 42 1.29 4.29 4.03
CA ASP A 42 2.12 3.26 3.40
C ASP A 42 2.45 3.65 1.95
N GLU A 43 3.68 4.15 1.74
CA GLU A 43 4.38 4.33 0.46
C GLU A 43 4.34 3.07 -0.42
N TRP A 44 4.00 1.92 0.17
CA TRP A 44 3.85 0.63 -0.47
C TRP A 44 2.47 0.39 -1.10
N SER A 45 1.53 1.34 -1.02
CA SER A 45 0.19 1.20 -1.62
C SER A 45 0.26 0.86 -3.12
N GLU A 46 1.18 1.49 -3.86
CA GLU A 46 1.42 1.16 -5.28
C GLU A 46 2.01 -0.23 -5.47
N ALA A 47 2.92 -0.65 -4.58
CA ALA A 47 3.52 -1.98 -4.62
C ALA A 47 2.51 -3.09 -4.26
N ILE A 48 1.63 -2.83 -3.30
CA ILE A 48 0.52 -3.72 -2.93
C ILE A 48 -0.46 -3.84 -4.08
N ALA A 49 -0.85 -2.73 -4.72
CA ALA A 49 -1.71 -2.76 -5.91
C ALA A 49 -1.07 -3.53 -7.07
N ALA A 50 0.25 -3.38 -7.29
CA ALA A 50 0.98 -4.16 -8.29
C ALA A 50 1.01 -5.66 -7.97
N LEU A 51 1.13 -6.02 -6.69
CA LEU A 51 1.09 -7.42 -6.24
C LEU A 51 -0.31 -8.03 -6.44
N GLU A 52 -1.37 -7.32 -6.06
CA GLU A 52 -2.75 -7.76 -6.27
C GLU A 52 -3.08 -7.94 -7.76
N ASP A 53 -2.55 -7.06 -8.63
CA ASP A 53 -2.73 -7.18 -10.07
C ASP A 53 -1.99 -8.41 -10.65
N TYR A 54 -0.79 -8.69 -10.15
CA TYR A 54 -0.05 -9.90 -10.47
C TYR A 54 -0.80 -11.16 -10.01
N ASP A 55 -1.31 -11.21 -8.78
CA ASP A 55 -2.06 -12.36 -8.27
C ASP A 55 -3.32 -12.64 -9.12
N ARG A 56 -3.95 -11.59 -9.65
CA ARG A 56 -5.14 -11.68 -10.50
C ARG A 56 -4.83 -12.10 -11.94
N THR A 57 -3.72 -11.63 -12.51
CA THR A 57 -3.46 -11.73 -13.96
C THR A 57 -2.29 -12.65 -14.31
N GLY A 58 -1.40 -12.91 -13.36
CA GLY A 58 -0.10 -13.56 -13.55
C GLY A 58 0.89 -12.75 -14.39
N VAL A 59 0.54 -11.52 -14.76
CA VAL A 59 1.34 -10.67 -15.64
C VAL A 59 2.39 -9.95 -14.80
N PHE A 60 3.65 -10.12 -15.19
CA PHE A 60 4.78 -9.37 -14.64
C PHE A 60 5.65 -8.89 -15.79
N TYR A 61 6.43 -7.85 -15.55
CA TYR A 61 7.44 -7.36 -16.49
C TYR A 61 8.81 -7.82 -16.01
N ALA A 62 9.59 -8.45 -16.89
CA ALA A 62 10.95 -8.83 -16.56
C ALA A 62 11.80 -7.57 -16.35
N ALA A 63 12.68 -7.59 -15.35
CA ALA A 63 13.50 -6.42 -15.00
C ALA A 63 14.43 -6.03 -16.16
N GLU A 64 14.94 -7.02 -16.89
CA GLU A 64 15.80 -6.85 -18.05
C GLU A 64 15.09 -6.09 -19.18
N ASP A 65 13.82 -6.41 -19.42
CA ASP A 65 13.01 -5.75 -20.45
C ASP A 65 12.69 -4.30 -20.05
N ALA A 66 12.35 -4.07 -18.77
CA ALA A 66 12.12 -2.71 -18.25
C ALA A 66 13.37 -1.84 -18.37
N LEU A 67 14.55 -2.39 -18.04
CA LEU A 67 15.83 -1.69 -18.14
C LEU A 67 16.22 -1.40 -19.58
N ALA A 68 15.98 -2.34 -20.50
CA ALA A 68 16.23 -2.15 -21.92
C ALA A 68 15.37 -1.02 -22.50
N GLU A 69 14.07 -0.99 -22.16
CA GLU A 69 13.15 0.05 -22.59
C GLU A 69 13.51 1.42 -21.97
N PHE A 70 13.82 1.45 -20.68
CA PHE A 70 14.29 2.67 -20.00
C PHE A 70 15.53 3.25 -20.68
N ARG A 71 16.53 2.40 -20.97
CA ARG A 71 17.75 2.80 -21.67
C ARG A 71 17.45 3.36 -23.06
N ALA A 72 16.59 2.72 -23.84
CA ALA A 72 16.21 3.19 -25.16
C ALA A 72 15.53 4.57 -25.11
N ASN A 73 14.68 4.80 -24.11
CA ASN A 73 14.02 6.09 -23.88
C ASN A 73 15.03 7.19 -23.52
N VAL A 74 16.01 6.90 -22.67
CA VAL A 74 17.09 7.84 -22.32
C VAL A 74 17.94 8.18 -23.55
N GLU A 75 18.35 7.18 -24.33
CA GLU A 75 19.14 7.38 -25.56
C GLU A 75 18.38 8.24 -26.59
N SER A 76 17.08 8.00 -26.78
CA SER A 76 16.23 8.83 -27.64
C SER A 76 16.11 10.27 -27.15
N GLY A 77 15.95 10.47 -25.84
CA GLY A 77 15.88 11.80 -25.23
C GLY A 77 17.17 12.60 -25.39
N LEU A 78 18.33 11.93 -25.26
CA LEU A 78 19.65 12.54 -25.48
C LEU A 78 19.88 12.88 -26.96
N ALA A 79 19.46 12.01 -27.88
CA ALA A 79 19.59 12.25 -29.32
C ALA A 79 18.77 13.47 -29.79
N LYS A 80 17.59 13.70 -29.22
CA LYS A 80 16.71 14.85 -29.52
C LYS A 80 17.22 16.19 -28.97
N ARG A 81 18.24 16.18 -28.09
CA ARG A 81 18.83 17.38 -27.49
C ARG A 81 20.07 17.90 -28.22
N LYS A 82 20.58 17.19 -29.21
CA LYS A 82 21.64 17.65 -30.13
C LYS A 82 21.02 18.24 -31.39
#